data_AF-A0A7Z0VT91-F1
#
_entry.id   AF-A0A7Z0VT91-F1
#
_cell.length_a   1.000
_cell.length_b   1.000
_cell.length_c   1.000
_cell.angle_alpha   90.00
_cell.angle_beta   90.00
_cell.angle_gamma   90.00
#
_symmetry.space_group_name_H-M   'P 1'
#
loop_
_entity.id
_entity.type
_entity.pdbx_description
1 polymer ?
#
loop_
_entity_poly.entity_id
_entity_poly.type
_entity_poly.pdbx_seq_one_letter_code
_entity_poly.pdbx_strand_id
1 'polypeptide(L)' 'MRSEAEKTCYCKTCDKYFHPLGIMGHRKSHRTRREDVTIEFTYGNVRTWRYSELPPHATREQAKEAEK' A
#
# COMPACT_ATOMS: atom_id res chain seq x y z
N MET A 1 6.48 1.39 -31.13
CA MET A 1 5.39 1.96 -30.30
C MET A 1 5.44 1.24 -28.96
N ARG A 2 5.92 1.92 -27.91
CA ARG A 2 6.14 1.33 -26.59
C ARG A 2 4.86 1.59 -25.79
N SER A 3 4.04 0.57 -25.59
CA SER A 3 2.74 0.72 -24.97
C SER A 3 2.87 1.29 -23.56
N GLU A 4 2.41 2.53 -23.35
CA GLU A 4 2.18 3.17 -22.06
C GLU A 4 1.01 2.51 -21.28
N ALA A 5 0.84 1.21 -21.46
CA ALA A 5 0.04 0.34 -20.61
C ALA A 5 0.93 -0.26 -19.50
N GLU A 6 1.94 0.48 -19.05
CA GLU A 6 2.88 0.09 -17.99
C GLU A 6 2.20 0.22 -16.64
N LYS A 7 1.23 -0.67 -16.39
CA LYS A 7 0.60 -0.98 -15.11
C LYS A 7 0.81 0.05 -14.00
N THR A 8 0.24 1.24 -14.16
CA THR A 8 0.40 2.32 -13.19
C THR A 8 -0.34 1.98 -11.90
N CYS A 9 0.33 2.15 -10.77
CA CYS A 9 -0.28 2.11 -9.45
C CYS A 9 -0.49 3.56 -9.01
N TYR A 10 -1.71 3.92 -8.65
CA TYR A 10 -2.06 5.27 -8.24
C TYR A 10 -2.20 5.33 -6.71
N CYS A 11 -1.39 6.17 -6.08
CA CYS A 11 -1.56 6.47 -4.66
C CYS A 11 -2.54 7.64 -4.51
N LYS A 12 -3.70 7.39 -3.89
CA LYS A 12 -4.72 8.43 -3.62
C LYS A 12 -4.25 9.42 -2.55
N THR A 13 -3.45 8.96 -1.58
CA THR A 13 -2.96 9.82 -0.49
C THR A 13 -1.94 10.84 -0.97
N CYS A 14 -1.11 10.48 -1.95
CA CYS A 14 -0.14 11.39 -2.57
C CYS A 14 -0.59 11.94 -3.92
N ASP A 15 -1.80 11.58 -4.35
CA ASP A 15 -2.37 11.96 -5.65
C ASP A 15 -1.40 11.73 -6.83
N LYS A 16 -0.72 10.58 -6.84
CA LYS A 16 0.40 10.35 -7.78
C LYS A 16 0.45 8.93 -8.34
N TYR A 17 0.75 8.84 -9.63
CA TYR A 17 1.00 7.58 -10.33
C TYR A 17 2.43 7.11 -10.16
N PHE A 18 2.58 5.82 -9.92
CA PHE A 18 3.85 5.13 -9.74
C PHE A 18 3.93 3.92 -10.64
N HIS A 19 5.16 3.58 -11.03
CA HIS A 19 5.46 2.30 -11.63
C HIS A 19 5.21 1.18 -10.60
N PRO A 20 4.74 -0.03 -10.99
CA PRO A 20 4.38 -1.09 -10.06
C PRO A 20 5.59 -1.62 -9.27
N LEU A 21 6.80 -1.42 -9.78
CA LEU A 21 8.04 -1.71 -9.04
C LEU A 21 8.35 -0.65 -7.96
N GLY A 22 7.98 0.61 -8.21
CA GLY A 22 8.27 1.74 -7.32
C GLY A 22 7.24 1.91 -6.19
N ILE A 23 6.01 1.44 -6.39
CA ILE A 23 4.92 1.61 -5.40
C ILE A 23 5.21 0.93 -4.07
N MET A 24 5.97 -0.17 -4.06
CA MET A 24 6.37 -0.85 -2.82
C MET A 24 7.30 0.03 -1.97
N GLY A 25 8.24 0.74 -2.60
CA GLY A 25 9.12 1.69 -1.93
C GLY A 25 8.35 2.90 -1.43
N HIS A 26 7.44 3.42 -2.25
CA HIS A 26 6.53 4.49 -1.87
C HIS A 26 5.70 4.14 -0.62
N ARG A 27 5.10 2.95 -0.59
CA ARG A 27 4.37 2.43 0.59
C ARG A 27 5.23 2.35 1.85
N LYS A 28 6.51 1.96 1.74
CA LYS A 28 7.42 1.94 2.90
C LYS A 28 7.62 3.35 3.49
N SER A 29 7.62 4.39 2.65
CA SER A 29 7.70 5.77 3.12
C SER A 29 6.48 6.14 3.99
N HIS A 30 5.27 5.82 3.53
CA HIS A 30 4.04 5.98 4.32
C HIS A 30 4.09 5.20 5.64
N ARG A 31 4.61 3.96 5.62
CA ARG A 31 4.79 3.18 6.84
C ARG A 31 5.69 3.89 7.86
N THR A 32 6.82 4.45 7.43
CA THR A 32 7.73 5.18 8.33
C THR A 32 7.07 6.41 8.92
N ARG A 33 6.27 7.12 8.13
CA ARG A 33 5.54 8.32 8.56
C ARG A 33 4.26 8.00 9.33
N ARG A 34 3.90 6.72 9.43
CA ARG A 34 2.63 6.22 10.00
C ARG A 34 1.41 6.90 9.37
N GLU A 35 1.47 7.13 8.07
CA GLU A 35 0.37 7.76 7.32
C GLU A 35 -0.47 6.71 6.61
N ASP A 36 -1.79 6.82 6.70
CA ASP A 36 -2.71 5.92 6.03
C ASP A 36 -2.66 6.13 4.51
N VAL A 37 -2.41 5.04 3.78
CA VAL A 37 -2.21 5.09 2.33
C VAL A 37 -3.21 4.22 1.58
N THR A 38 -3.87 4.80 0.57
CA THR A 38 -4.73 4.06 -0.36
C THR A 38 -4.08 4.00 -1.73
N ILE A 39 -3.83 2.79 -2.21
CA ILE A 39 -3.22 2.56 -3.53
C ILE A 39 -4.18 1.77 -4.39
N GLU A 40 -4.46 2.31 -5.57
CA GLU A 40 -5.19 1.68 -6.65
C GLU A 40 -4.19 1.06 -7.63
N PHE A 41 -4.20 -0.26 -7.74
CA PHE A 41 -3.37 -1.00 -8.68
C PHE A 41 -4.08 -1.09 -10.04
N THR A 42 -3.30 -1.30 -11.09
CA THR A 42 -3.75 -1.25 -12.49
C THR A 42 -4.93 -2.16 -12.81
N TYR A 43 -5.04 -3.27 -12.11
CA TYR A 43 -6.12 -4.23 -12.29
C TYR A 43 -7.39 -3.85 -11.51
N GLY A 44 -7.62 -2.57 -11.21
CA GLY A 44 -8.75 -2.10 -10.40
C GLY A 44 -8.71 -2.56 -8.93
N ASN A 45 -7.59 -3.14 -8.50
CA ASN A 45 -7.44 -3.61 -7.12
C ASN A 45 -7.09 -2.40 -6.25
N VAL A 46 -7.98 -1.99 -5.35
CA VAL A 46 -7.69 -0.93 -4.38
C VAL A 46 -7.30 -1.59 -3.07
N ARG A 47 -6.14 -1.21 -2.51
CA ARG A 47 -5.75 -1.61 -1.16
C ARG A 47 -5.48 -0.37 -0.33
N THR A 48 -6.10 -0.35 0.85
CA THR A 48 -5.86 0.67 1.87
C THR A 48 -5.04 0.05 2.99
N TRP A 49 -3.92 0.69 3.31
CA TRP A 49 -3.11 0.37 4.47
C TRP A 49 -3.25 1.49 5.48
N ARG A 50 -3.86 1.17 6.61
CA ARG A 50 -3.97 2.10 7.72
C ARG A 50 -2.84 1.86 8.69
N TYR A 51 -1.81 2.71 8.62
CA TYR A 51 -0.64 2.61 9.48
C TYR A 51 -0.84 3.31 10.81
N SER A 52 -1.78 4.26 10.87
CA SER A 52 -2.14 4.99 12.09
C SER A 52 -2.77 4.08 13.14
N GLU A 53 -3.48 3.03 12.71
CA GLU A 53 -4.18 2.09 13.60
C GLU A 53 -3.29 0.90 14.03
N LEU A 54 -2.05 0.79 13.53
CA LEU A 54 -1.18 -0.33 13.90
C LEU A 54 -0.55 -0.08 15.28
N PRO A 55 -0.79 -0.96 16.27
CA PRO A 55 -0.12 -0.86 17.55
C PRO A 55 1.40 -0.97 17.36
N PRO A 56 2.21 -0.21 18.12
CA PRO A 56 3.67 -0.13 17.94
C PRO A 56 4.40 -1.46 18.15
N HIS A 57 3.72 -2.50 18.63
CA HIS A 57 4.13 -3.88 18.45
C HIS A 57 2.87 -4.75 18.32
N ALA A 58 2.63 -5.35 17.17
CA ALA A 58 1.91 -6.61 17.11
C ALA A 58 2.98 -7.63 16.79
N THR A 59 3.60 -8.16 17.83
CA THR A 59 4.36 -9.41 17.72
C THR A 59 3.47 -10.43 17.05
N ARG A 60 4.14 -11.33 16.34
CA ARG A 60 3.70 -12.41 15.47
C ARG A 60 2.65 -13.38 16.06
N GLU A 61 2.09 -13.07 17.23
CA GLU A 61 1.18 -13.88 18.02
C GLU A 61 -0.31 -13.61 17.72
N GLN A 62 -0.68 -12.45 17.14
CA GLN A 62 -2.10 -12.14 16.83
C GLN A 62 -2.62 -12.69 15.48
N ALA A 63 -1.81 -13.43 14.72
CA ALA A 63 -2.25 -14.05 13.46
C ALA A 63 -2.98 -15.40 13.64
N LYS A 64 -3.14 -15.91 14.88
CA LYS A 64 -3.80 -17.19 15.17
C LYS A 64 -5.21 -17.10 15.75
N GLU A 65 -5.69 -15.91 16.14
CA GLU A 65 -7.01 -15.78 16.81
C GLU A 65 -8.16 -15.33 15.91
N ALA A 66 -7.94 -15.17 14.60
CA ALA A 66 -9.01 -14.87 13.64
C ALA A 66 -9.62 -16.13 12.97
N GLU A 67 -9.27 -17.33 13.45
CA GLU A 67 -9.79 -18.61 12.95
C GLU A 67 -10.33 -19.46 14.11
N LYS A 68 -11.27 -18.91 14.88
CA LYS A 68 -12.06 -19.66 15.87
C LYS A 68 -13.56 -19.53 15.60
#